data_AF-A0A2V6CZ25-F1
#
_entry.id   AF-A0A2V6CZ25-F1
#
_cell.length_a   1.000
_cell.length_b   1.000
_cell.length_c   1.000
_cell.angle_alpha   90.00
_cell.angle_beta   90.00
_cell.angle_gamma   90.00
#
_symmetry.space_group_name_H-M   'P 1'
#
loop_
_entity.id
_entity.type
_entity.pdbx_description
1 polymer ?
#
loop_
_entity_poly.entity_id
_entity_poly.type
_entity_poly.pdbx_seq_one_letter_code
_entity_poly.pdbx_strand_id
1 'polypeptide(L)' 'MSGKLEIRQMAETDAEVVAMLAGELGYPNEVEAIRGRIRAIGESDLLLVAVHAGDKAIGFIQAHQVRIIEVGFRVEIL' A
#
# COMPACT_ATOMS: atom_id res chain seq x y z
N MET A 1 22.55 2.56 12.84
CA MET A 1 21.69 1.36 12.85
C MET A 1 21.38 1.01 11.40
N SER A 2 21.93 -0.08 10.86
CA SER A 2 21.64 -0.54 9.49
C SER A 2 20.89 -1.86 9.59
N GLY A 3 19.57 -1.77 9.80
CA GLY A 3 18.68 -2.90 9.58
C GLY A 3 18.45 -3.07 8.08
N LYS A 4 18.38 -4.31 7.60
CA LYS A 4 18.04 -4.60 6.20
C LYS A 4 16.63 -4.11 5.91
N LEU A 5 16.46 -3.38 4.80
CA LEU A 5 15.15 -2.99 4.25
C LEU A 5 14.73 -4.05 3.23
N GLU A 6 13.51 -4.54 3.34
CA GLU A 6 12.93 -5.47 2.38
C GLU A 6 11.58 -4.96 1.89
N ILE A 7 11.28 -5.18 0.61
CA ILE A 7 9.99 -4.87 0.01
C ILE A 7 9.31 -6.19 -0.31
N ARG A 8 8.07 -6.37 0.15
CA ARG A 8 7.27 -7.57 -0.12
C ARG A 8 5.82 -7.22 -0.41
N GLN A 9 5.08 -8.20 -0.92
CA GLN A 9 3.63 -8.11 -1.04
C GLN A 9 3.00 -7.83 0.34
N MET A 10 2.00 -6.96 0.35
CA MET A 10 1.19 -6.70 1.54
C MET A 10 0.37 -7.94 1.87
N ALA A 11 0.34 -8.30 3.15
CA ALA A 11 -0.50 -9.37 3.68
C ALA A 11 -1.60 -8.78 4.58
N GLU A 12 -2.66 -9.54 4.83
CA GLU A 12 -3.74 -9.10 5.74
C GLU A 12 -3.23 -8.73 7.14
N THR A 13 -2.12 -9.33 7.58
CA THR A 13 -1.47 -9.04 8.87
C THR A 13 -0.87 -7.64 8.92
N ASP A 14 -0.61 -7.00 7.77
CA ASP A 14 -0.11 -5.63 7.70
C ASP A 14 -1.22 -4.58 7.85
N ALA A 15 -2.50 -4.98 7.81
CA ALA A 15 -3.64 -4.07 7.75
C ALA A 15 -3.67 -3.04 8.90
N GLU A 16 -3.27 -3.44 10.11
CA GLU A 16 -3.24 -2.55 11.27
C GLU A 16 -2.18 -1.45 11.12
N VAL A 17 -0.98 -1.82 10.65
CA VAL A 17 0.10 -0.86 10.43
C VAL A 17 -0.20 0.04 9.24
N VAL A 18 -0.75 -0.52 8.15
CA VAL A 18 -1.15 0.24 6.97
C VAL A 18 -2.28 1.21 7.30
N ALA A 19 -3.25 0.82 8.13
CA ALA A 19 -4.28 1.72 8.65
C ALA A 19 -3.66 2.89 9.39
N MET A 20 -2.74 2.63 10.32
CA MET A 20 -2.03 3.69 11.06
C MET A 20 -1.33 4.67 10.10
N LEU A 21 -0.54 4.15 9.16
CA LEU A 21 0.19 4.95 8.16
C LEU A 21 -0.76 5.74 7.25
N ALA A 22 -1.89 5.16 6.83
CA ALA A 22 -2.92 5.86 6.06
C ALA A 22 -3.57 7.00 6.88
N GLY A 23 -3.76 6.78 8.18
CA GLY A 23 -4.26 7.80 9.10
C GLY A 23 -3.31 9.00 9.23
N GLU A 24 -1.99 8.78 9.23
CA GLU A 24 -0.98 9.86 9.23
C GLU A 24 -1.05 10.74 7.97
N LEU A 25 -1.49 10.16 6.85
CA LEU A 25 -1.74 10.87 5.59
C LEU A 25 -3.13 11.53 5.51
N GLY A 26 -3.98 11.34 6.52
CA GLY A 26 -5.36 11.85 6.56
C GLY A 26 -6.37 11.03 5.77
N TYR A 27 -6.02 9.82 5.33
CA TYR A 27 -6.94 8.91 4.65
C TYR A 27 -7.76 8.08 5.65
N PRO A 28 -8.95 7.58 5.24
CA PRO A 28 -9.72 6.65 6.07
C PRO A 28 -8.88 5.44 6.49
N ASN A 29 -8.83 5.19 7.80
CA ASN A 29 -7.88 4.28 8.44
C ASN A 29 -8.55 3.15 9.25
N GLU A 30 -9.81 2.82 8.97
CA GLU A 30 -10.44 1.67 9.62
C GLU A 30 -9.75 0.37 9.18
N VAL A 31 -9.21 -0.39 10.15
CA VAL A 31 -8.47 -1.64 9.87
C VAL A 31 -9.31 -2.62 9.05
N GLU A 32 -10.60 -2.73 9.34
CA GLU A 32 -11.51 -3.61 8.58
C GLU A 32 -11.70 -3.13 7.14
N ALA A 33 -11.73 -1.83 6.90
CA ALA A 33 -11.78 -1.27 5.55
C ALA A 33 -10.48 -1.56 4.78
N ILE A 34 -9.32 -1.43 5.43
CA ILE A 34 -8.02 -1.78 4.83
C ILE A 34 -7.95 -3.29 4.54
N ARG A 35 -8.36 -4.15 5.48
CA ARG A 35 -8.40 -5.60 5.27
C ARG A 35 -9.32 -5.98 4.11
N GLY A 36 -10.49 -5.33 4.02
CA GLY A 36 -11.40 -5.48 2.88
C GLY A 36 -10.74 -5.11 1.55
N ARG A 37 -9.95 -4.02 1.50
CA ARG A 37 -9.20 -3.63 0.29
C ARG A 37 -8.14 -4.66 -0.07
N ILE A 38 -7.31 -5.10 0.88
CA ILE A 38 -6.27 -6.12 0.63
C ILE A 38 -6.87 -7.38 0.00
N ARG A 39 -8.05 -7.81 0.46
CA ARG A 39 -8.77 -8.98 -0.10
C ARG A 39 -9.39 -8.73 -1.47
N ALA A 40 -9.88 -7.52 -1.72
CA ALA A 40 -10.61 -7.17 -2.93
C ALA A 40 -9.70 -6.85 -4.12
N ILE A 41 -8.46 -6.47 -3.84
CA ILE A 41 -7.49 -6.09 -4.85
C ILE A 41 -7.02 -7.33 -5.61
N GLY A 42 -7.30 -7.37 -6.92
CA GLY A 42 -6.97 -8.48 -7.81
C GLY A 42 -5.49 -8.51 -8.20
N GLU A 43 -5.06 -9.58 -8.87
CA GLU A 43 -3.64 -9.80 -9.26
C GLU A 43 -3.03 -8.67 -10.11
N SER A 44 -3.84 -7.86 -10.77
CA SER A 44 -3.39 -6.77 -11.64
C SER A 44 -2.91 -5.51 -10.90
N ASP A 45 -3.26 -5.40 -9.63
CA ASP A 45 -2.98 -4.23 -8.80
C ASP A 45 -1.77 -4.49 -7.90
N LEU A 46 -1.04 -3.42 -7.57
CA LEU A 46 0.19 -3.52 -6.80
C LEU A 46 -0.06 -3.12 -5.35
N LEU A 47 0.19 -4.05 -4.43
CA LEU A 47 0.14 -3.81 -2.98
C LEU A 47 1.46 -4.23 -2.34
N LEU A 48 2.28 -3.24 -1.98
CA LEU A 48 3.59 -3.49 -1.40
C LEU A 48 3.73 -2.84 -0.04
N VAL A 49 4.49 -3.51 0.83
CA VAL A 49 4.96 -2.94 2.10
C VAL A 49 6.48 -2.93 2.13
N ALA A 50 7.04 -1.87 2.70
CA ALA A 50 8.44 -1.80 3.07
C ALA A 50 8.58 -2.22 4.53
N VAL A 51 9.47 -3.16 4.81
CA VAL A 51 9.67 -3.75 6.14
C VAL A 51 11.10 -3.50 6.59
N HIS A 52 11.24 -2.98 7.81
CA HIS A 52 12.55 -2.80 8.45
C HIS A 52 12.76 -3.86 9.52
N ALA A 53 14.02 -4.10 9.90
CA ALA A 53 14.42 -5.12 10.88
C ALA A 53 13.44 -5.23 12.06
N GLY A 54 12.79 -6.40 12.20
CA GLY A 54 11.70 -6.64 13.16
C GLY A 54 10.33 -6.93 12.53
N ASP A 55 10.28 -7.16 11.22
CA ASP A 55 9.07 -7.54 10.46
C ASP A 55 7.90 -6.55 10.54
N LYS A 56 8.20 -5.31 10.99
CA LYS A 56 7.22 -4.23 11.05
C LYS A 56 7.24 -3.44 9.74
N ALA A 57 6.08 -3.33 9.10
CA ALA A 57 5.92 -2.42 7.98
C ALA A 57 6.19 -0.96 8.40
N ILE A 58 6.94 -0.24 7.59
CA ILE A 58 7.30 1.18 7.81
C ILE A 58 6.82 2.10 6.68
N GLY A 59 6.18 1.52 5.66
CA GLY A 59 5.66 2.21 4.51
C GLY A 59 4.89 1.24 3.62
N PHE A 60 4.01 1.78 2.79
CA PHE A 60 3.26 0.99 1.82
C PHE A 60 3.04 1.77 0.53
N ILE A 61 2.84 1.04 -0.56
CA ILE A 61 2.35 1.56 -1.84
C ILE A 61 1.17 0.71 -2.26
N GLN A 62 0.10 1.38 -2.69
CA GLN A 62 -1.02 0.78 -3.39
C GLN A 62 -1.11 1.44 -4.76
N ALA A 63 -1.15 0.65 -5.84
CA ALA A 63 -1.43 1.14 -7.18
C ALA A 63 -2.47 0.25 -7.86
N HIS A 64 -3.39 0.89 -8.59
CA HIS A 64 -4.43 0.21 -9.35
C HIS A 64 -4.15 0.34 -10.85
N GLN A 65 -4.39 -0.74 -11.61
CA GLN A 65 -4.22 -0.68 -13.06
C GLN A 65 -5.43 0.03 -13.71
N VAL A 66 -5.18 1.18 -14.35
CA VAL A 66 -6.23 1.92 -15.09
C VAL A 66 -5.93 1.92 -16.59
N ARG A 67 -6.94 1.64 -17.43
CA ARG A 67 -6.86 1.80 -18.89
C ARG A 67 -7.37 3.17 -19.29
N ILE A 68 -6.55 3.95 -19.98
CA ILE A 68 -6.82 5.37 -20.23
C ILE A 68 -6.58 5.68 -21.70
N ILE A 69 -7.52 6.39 -22.32
CA ILE A 69 -7.36 7.00 -23.64
C ILE A 69 -6.90 8.44 -23.39
N GLU A 70 -5.69 8.78 -23.85
CA GLU A 70 -5.06 10.07 -23.58
C GLU A 70 -4.66 10.78 -24.89
N VAL A 71 -4.80 12.11 -24.90
CA VAL A 71 -4.18 13.01 -25.89
C VAL A 71 -3.49 14.14 -25.12
N GLY A 72 -2.17 14.27 -25.24
CA GLY A 72 -1.38 15.29 -24.53
C GLY A 72 -0.32 14.70 -23.60
N PHE A 73 0.10 15.46 -22.59
CA PHE A 73 1.09 15.04 -21.60
C PHE A 73 0.45 14.89 -20.22
N ARG A 74 0.55 13.70 -19.63
CA ARG A 74 0.04 13.38 -18.30
C ARG A 74 1.15 13.02 -17.32
N VAL A 75 1.03 13.56 -16.12
CA VAL A 75 1.81 13.18 -14.94
C VAL A 75 0.81 12.85 -13.84
N GLU A 76 0.95 11.69 -13.21
CA GLU A 76 0.02 11.28 -12.18
C GLU A 76 0.77 10.67 -10.99
N ILE A 77 0.30 11.03 -9.79
CA ILE A 77 0.63 10.41 -8.52
C ILE A 77 -0.72 10.08 -7.89
N LEU A 78 -1.10 8.80 -7.96
CA LEU A 78 -2.29 8.24 -7.31
C LEU A 78 -1.90 7.61 -5.97
#